data_AF-A0A354GKX8-F1
#
_entry.id   AF-A0A354GKX8-F1
#
_cell.length_a   1.000
_cell.length_b   1.000
_cell.length_c   1.000
_cell.angle_alpha   90.00
_cell.angle_beta   90.00
_cell.angle_gamma   90.00
#
_symmetry.space_group_name_H-M   'P 1'
#
loop_
_entity.id
_entity.type
_entity.pdbx_description
1 polymer ?
#
loop_
_entity_poly.entity_id
_entity_poly.type
_entity_poly.pdbx_seq_one_letter_code
_entity_poly.pdbx_strand_id
1 'polypeptide(L)'
;MKQNAKKSKRPAAKAFKIIVEKYADGYVAYPLGLKGVVVGEGDTYEEAMADVKSAIRFHVDTFGKDVMEGESPVLEAFVAETEVAG
;
A
#
# COMPACT_ATOMS: atom_id res chain seq x y z
N MET A 1 -14.33 -5.20 44.37
CA MET A 1 -14.50 -4.45 43.11
C MET A 1 -13.40 -4.88 42.15
N LYS A 2 -13.71 -5.63 41.08
CA LYS A 2 -12.72 -6.11 40.11
C LYS A 2 -12.54 -5.04 39.03
N GLN A 3 -11.37 -4.41 38.96
CA GLN A 3 -11.02 -3.49 37.88
C GLN A 3 -10.87 -4.29 36.60
N ASN A 4 -11.80 -4.08 35.66
CA ASN A 4 -11.74 -4.67 34.33
C ASN A 4 -10.83 -3.79 33.48
N ALA A 5 -9.54 -4.13 33.43
CA ALA A 5 -8.58 -3.47 32.55
C ALA A 5 -9.01 -3.70 31.09
N LYS A 6 -9.64 -2.69 30.48
CA LYS A 6 -9.82 -2.61 29.02
C LYS A 6 -8.43 -2.71 28.40
N LYS A 7 -8.06 -3.90 27.92
CA LYS A 7 -6.89 -4.09 27.04
C LYS A 7 -7.08 -3.11 25.88
N SER A 8 -6.29 -2.04 25.88
CA SER A 8 -6.14 -1.13 24.75
C SER A 8 -5.69 -1.97 23.55
N LYS A 9 -6.64 -2.30 22.67
CA LYS A 9 -6.36 -2.97 21.42
C LYS A 9 -5.59 -1.93 20.60
N ARG A 10 -4.26 -2.07 20.51
CA ARG A 10 -3.45 -1.32 19.55
C ARG A 10 -4.21 -1.35 18.22
N PRO A 11 -4.45 -0.21 17.54
CA PRO A 11 -5.05 -0.26 16.22
C PRO A 11 -4.19 -1.21 15.40
N ALA A 12 -4.79 -2.29 14.89
CA ALA A 12 -4.07 -3.25 14.08
C ALA A 12 -3.46 -2.49 12.89
N ALA A 13 -2.16 -2.63 12.66
CA ALA A 13 -1.51 -2.00 11.53
C ALA A 13 -2.24 -2.45 10.24
N LYS A 14 -2.73 -1.49 9.44
CA LYS A 14 -3.40 -1.80 8.18
C LYS A 14 -2.34 -2.28 7.19
N ALA A 15 -2.50 -3.50 6.70
CA ALA A 15 -1.68 -4.05 5.63
C ALA A 15 -2.26 -3.63 4.28
N PHE A 16 -1.39 -3.17 3.37
CA PHE A 16 -1.74 -2.91 1.98
C PHE A 16 -1.18 -4.03 1.10
N LYS A 17 -1.94 -4.42 0.07
CA LYS A 17 -1.41 -5.26 -1.01
C LYS A 17 -0.59 -4.36 -1.93
N ILE A 18 0.62 -4.78 -2.28
CA ILE A 18 1.53 -4.03 -3.15
C ILE A 18 1.70 -4.83 -4.45
N ILE A 19 1.54 -4.17 -5.60
CA ILE A 19 1.98 -4.73 -6.88
C ILE A 19 3.42 -4.26 -7.09
N VAL A 20 4.29 -5.16 -7.53
CA VAL A 20 5.66 -4.86 -7.90
C VAL A 20 5.89 -5.32 -9.34
N GLU A 21 6.28 -4.39 -10.18
CA GLU A 21 6.64 -4.62 -11.57
C GLU A 21 8.16 -4.62 -11.70
N LYS A 22 8.71 -5.58 -12.45
CA LYS A 22 10.13 -5.64 -12.77
C LYS A 22 10.36 -5.16 -14.20
N TYR A 23 11.30 -4.24 -14.33
CA TYR A 23 11.77 -3.69 -15.60
C TYR A 23 13.25 -4.03 -15.83
N ALA A 24 13.76 -3.67 -17.00
CA ALA A 24 15.17 -3.90 -17.35
C ALA A 24 16.13 -3.03 -16.51
N ASP A 25 15.64 -1.89 -16.04
CA ASP A 25 16.36 -0.84 -15.33
C ASP A 25 15.97 -0.71 -13.85
N GLY A 26 15.08 -1.56 -13.34
CA GLY A 26 14.72 -1.56 -11.92
C GLY A 26 13.35 -2.16 -11.62
N TYR A 27 12.76 -1.71 -10.52
CA TYR A 27 11.46 -2.14 -10.02
C TYR A 27 10.59 -0.94 -9.68
N VAL A 28 9.30 -1.07 -9.93
CA VAL A 28 8.27 -0.10 -9.55
C VAL A 28 7.24 -0.79 -8.67
N ALA A 29 6.86 -0.16 -7.56
CA ALA A 29 5.93 -0.71 -6.58
C ALA A 29 4.82 0.29 -6.24
N TYR A 30 3.57 -0.18 -6.14
CA TYR A 30 2.42 0.68 -5.81
C TYR A 30 1.34 -0.07 -5.00
N PRO A 31 0.68 0.62 -4.04
CA PRO A 31 -0.31 0.02 -3.17
C PRO A 31 -1.71 -0.03 -3.80
N LEU A 32 -2.43 -1.12 -3.52
CA LEU A 32 -3.85 -1.25 -3.82
C LEU A 32 -4.70 -0.78 -2.63
N GLY A 33 -5.80 -0.07 -2.93
CA GLY A 33 -6.79 0.33 -1.93
C GLY A 33 -6.38 1.51 -1.05
N LEU A 34 -5.34 2.24 -1.44
CA LEU A 34 -4.95 3.53 -0.85
C LEU A 34 -5.55 4.65 -1.70
N LYS A 35 -6.13 5.67 -1.06
CA LYS A 35 -6.63 6.84 -1.79
C LYS A 35 -5.47 7.74 -2.22
N GLY A 36 -5.43 8.10 -3.50
CA GLY A 36 -4.39 8.93 -4.10
C GLY A 36 -3.35 8.09 -4.85
N VAL A 37 -2.29 8.75 -5.31
CA VAL A 37 -1.21 8.11 -6.09
C VAL A 37 0.01 7.97 -5.20
N VAL A 38 0.44 6.73 -5.00
CA VAL A 38 1.69 6.40 -4.30
C VAL A 38 2.43 5.38 -5.15
N VAL A 39 3.70 5.67 -5.42
CA VAL A 39 4.61 4.82 -6.17
C VAL A 39 5.93 4.84 -5.41
N GLY A 40 6.63 3.71 -5.40
CA GLY A 40 8.04 3.65 -5.02
C GLY A 40 8.84 2.89 -6.06
N GLU A 41 10.12 3.22 -6.17
CA GLU A 41 11.03 2.70 -7.19
C GLU A 41 12.35 2.23 -6.56
N GLY A 42 13.10 1.40 -7.28
CA GLY A 42 14.43 0.99 -6.84
C GLY A 42 15.11 0.05 -7.83
N ASP A 43 16.44 -0.04 -7.75
CA ASP A 43 17.24 -0.93 -8.61
C ASP A 43 16.99 -2.41 -8.21
N THR A 44 16.58 -2.62 -6.97
CA THR A 44 16.22 -3.94 -6.41
C THR A 44 14.77 -3.99 -5.93
N TYR A 45 14.25 -5.22 -5.80
CA TYR A 45 12.93 -5.46 -5.24
C TYR A 45 12.81 -4.89 -3.81
N GLU A 46 13.84 -5.08 -2.99
CA GLU A 46 13.89 -4.62 -1.61
C GLU A 46 13.88 -3.09 -1.51
N GLU A 47 14.59 -2.40 -2.40
CA GLU A 47 14.59 -0.93 -2.47
C GLU A 47 13.22 -0.39 -2.86
N ALA A 48 12.59 -0.91 -3.92
CA ALA A 48 11.24 -0.48 -4.31
C ALA A 48 10.21 -0.73 -3.19
N MET A 49 10.32 -1.86 -2.49
CA MET A 49 9.47 -2.17 -1.34
C MET A 49 9.72 -1.24 -0.14
N ALA A 50 10.97 -0.85 0.11
CA ALA A 50 11.32 0.10 1.15
C ALA A 50 10.80 1.51 0.81
N ASP A 51 10.94 1.90 -0.46
CA ASP A 51 10.53 3.20 -0.97
C ASP A 51 9.01 3.35 -0.93
N VAL A 52 8.25 2.40 -1.49
CA VAL A 52 6.77 2.44 -1.45
C VAL A 52 6.24 2.45 0.00
N LYS A 53 6.90 1.74 0.93
CA LYS A 53 6.53 1.78 2.35
C LYS A 53 6.77 3.16 2.96
N SER A 54 7.86 3.83 2.57
CA SER A 54 8.17 5.19 3.00
C SER A 54 7.16 6.19 2.42
N ALA A 55 6.83 6.04 1.13
CA ALA A 55 5.86 6.86 0.43
C ALA A 55 4.44 6.73 1.02
N ILE A 56 3.99 5.51 1.34
CA ILE A 56 2.71 5.28 2.04
C ILE A 56 2.68 6.03 3.39
N ARG A 57 3.77 5.94 4.17
CA ARG A 57 3.86 6.63 5.46
C ARG A 57 3.78 8.14 5.27
N PHE A 58 4.56 8.69 4.34
CA PHE A 58 4.56 10.11 4.02
C PHE A 58 3.18 10.61 3.57
N HIS A 59 2.50 9.84 2.72
CA HIS A 59 1.17 10.16 2.22
C HIS A 59 0.15 10.24 3.36
N VAL A 60 0.17 9.27 4.29
CA VAL A 60 -0.67 9.28 5.49
C VAL A 60 -0.33 10.45 6.41
N ASP A 61 0.96 10.71 6.63
CA ASP A 61 1.40 11.79 7.53
C ASP A 61 1.02 13.17 6.96
N THR A 62 0.99 13.30 5.64
CA THR A 62 0.64 14.55 4.93
C THR A 62 -0.87 14.77 4.83
N PHE A 63 -1.63 13.73 4.48
CA PHE A 63 -3.06 13.86 4.14
C PHE A 63 -4.00 13.30 5.21
N GLY A 64 -3.46 12.73 6.28
CA GLY A 64 -4.23 12.12 7.37
C GLY A 64 -4.62 10.67 7.12
N LYS A 65 -5.19 10.04 8.14
CA LYS A 65 -5.53 8.60 8.12
C LYS A 65 -6.65 8.25 7.15
N ASP A 66 -7.47 9.20 6.74
CA ASP A 66 -8.60 8.98 5.84
C ASP A 66 -8.13 8.46 4.47
N VAL A 67 -6.88 8.72 4.07
CA VAL A 67 -6.33 8.15 2.83
C VAL A 67 -6.11 6.64 2.90
N MET A 68 -6.00 6.08 4.12
CA MET A 68 -5.92 4.64 4.32
C MET A 68 -7.26 3.96 4.03
N GLU A 69 -8.38 4.67 4.21
CA GLU A 69 -9.74 4.16 3.99
C GLU A 69 -10.19 4.54 2.58
N GLY A 70 -9.56 3.93 1.57
CA GLY A 70 -10.10 3.98 0.20
C GLY A 70 -11.59 3.64 0.20
N GLU A 71 -12.34 4.14 -0.79
CA GLU A 71 -13.82 4.12 -0.79
C GLU A 71 -14.44 2.74 -0.51
N SER A 72 -13.71 1.65 -0.79
CA SER A 72 -14.03 0.29 -0.38
C SER A 72 -12.78 -0.58 -0.28
N PRO A 73 -12.76 -1.63 0.57
CA PRO A 73 -11.63 -2.54 0.67
C PRO A 73 -11.43 -3.36 -0.62
N VAL A 74 -10.18 -3.51 -1.06
CA VAL A 74 -9.83 -4.37 -2.20
C VAL A 74 -9.91 -5.84 -1.79
N LEU A 75 -10.97 -6.51 -2.24
CA LEU A 75 -11.18 -7.93 -1.96
C LEU A 75 -10.20 -8.79 -2.76
N GLU A 76 -10.15 -8.58 -4.07
CA GLU A 76 -9.34 -9.36 -5.03
C GLU A 76 -8.67 -8.42 -6.03
N ALA A 77 -7.54 -8.87 -6.59
CA ALA A 77 -6.80 -8.18 -7.63
C ALA A 77 -6.29 -9.22 -8.63
N PHE A 78 -6.45 -8.93 -9.92
CA PHE A 78 -6.09 -9.84 -11.01
C PHE A 78 -5.13 -9.13 -11.96
N VAL A 79 -4.13 -9.85 -12.46
CA VAL A 79 -3.27 -9.43 -13.56
C VAL A 79 -3.69 -10.23 -14.78
N ALA A 80 -3.98 -9.54 -15.88
CA ALA A 80 -4.43 -10.15 -17.12
C ALA A 80 -3.86 -9.40 -18.32
N GLU A 81 -3.59 -10.13 -19.40
CA GLU A 81 -3.15 -9.56 -20.67
C GLU A 81 -4.37 -9.26 -21.56
N THR A 82 -4.27 -8.22 -22.39
CA THR A 82 -5.26 -7.92 -23.41
C THR A 82 -4.59 -7.30 -24.62
N GLU A 83 -5.16 -7.53 -25.80
CA GLU A 83 -4.69 -6.93 -27.04
C GLU A 83 -5.50 -5.67 -27.35
N VAL A 84 -4.84 -4.59 -27.75
CA VAL A 84 -5.48 -3.36 -28.23
C VAL A 84 -5.22 -3.27 -29.73
N ALA A 85 -6.26 -3.05 -30.52
CA ALA A 85 -6.11 -2.81 -31.96
C ALA A 85 -5.32 -1.52 -32.19
N GLY A 86 -4.24 -1.61 -32.97
CA GLY A 86 -3.40 -0.48 -33.38
C GLY A 86 -3.91 0.24 -34.62
#